data_AF-A0A8S2FX97-F1
#
_entry.id   AF-A0A8S2FX97-F1
#
_cell.length_a   1.000
_cell.length_b   1.000
_cell.length_c   1.000
_cell.angle_alpha   90.00
_cell.angle_beta   90.00
_cell.angle_gamma   90.00
#
_symmetry.space_group_name_H-M   'P 1'
#
loop_
_entity.id
_entity.type
_entity.pdbx_description
1 polymer ?
#
loop_
_entity_poly.entity_id
_entity_poly.type
_entity_poly.pdbx_seq_one_letter_code
_entity_poly.pdbx_strand_id
1 'polypeptide(L)'
;MYNSLCPKLERIIKEYDNAKDPESTEIGKQFTQLQKTMFENNVCTCNEGAKPANRLKNRYKDILPYDKCRVILDTNGEDDSDYINASYVA
;
A
#
# COMPACT_ATOMS: atom_id res chain seq x y z
N MET A 1 13.44 15.18 -32.09
CA MET A 1 13.52 13.70 -32.10
C MET A 1 13.76 13.28 -30.65
N TYR A 2 12.89 12.67 -29.86
CA TYR A 2 11.60 11.97 -29.99
C TYR A 2 10.86 12.24 -28.67
N ASN A 3 9.57 12.58 -28.68
CA ASN A 3 8.72 12.65 -27.48
C ASN A 3 7.38 11.90 -27.70
N SER A 4 7.37 10.89 -28.56
CA SER A 4 6.21 9.99 -28.67
C SER A 4 6.34 8.91 -27.60
N LEU A 5 5.27 8.72 -26.85
CA LEU A 5 5.17 7.66 -25.86
C LEU A 5 5.14 6.31 -26.59
N CYS A 6 5.43 5.21 -25.88
CA CYS A 6 5.27 3.91 -26.52
C CYS A 6 3.78 3.67 -26.87
N PRO A 7 3.46 2.96 -27.97
CA PRO A 7 2.07 2.77 -28.41
C PRO A 7 1.16 2.18 -27.34
N LYS A 8 1.72 1.37 -26.42
CA LYS A 8 1.00 0.81 -25.29
C LYS A 8 0.51 1.89 -24.33
N LEU A 9 1.36 2.87 -24.01
CA LEU A 9 1.04 3.95 -23.08
C LEU A 9 0.06 4.94 -23.72
N GLU A 10 0.23 5.26 -25.01
CA GLU A 10 -0.72 6.09 -25.76
C GLU A 10 -2.13 5.48 -25.74
N ARG A 11 -2.22 4.15 -25.90
CA ARG A 11 -3.49 3.42 -25.82
C ARG A 11 -4.13 3.50 -24.44
N ILE A 12 -3.35 3.30 -23.37
CA ILE A 12 -3.85 3.35 -21.99
C ILE A 12 -4.40 4.73 -21.66
N ILE A 13 -3.66 5.80 -22.01
CA ILE A 13 -4.10 7.17 -21.77
C ILE A 13 -5.41 7.45 -22.51
N LYS A 14 -5.47 7.11 -23.80
CA LYS A 14 -6.68 7.31 -24.60
C LYS A 14 -7.87 6.53 -24.03
N GLU A 15 -7.67 5.30 -23.60
CA GLU A 15 -8.73 4.51 -22.97
C GLU A 15 -9.22 5.15 -21.68
N TYR A 16 -8.31 5.59 -20.81
CA TYR A 16 -8.63 6.25 -19.55
C TYR A 16 -9.41 7.56 -19.74
N ASP A 17 -8.96 8.43 -20.65
CA ASP A 17 -9.60 9.73 -20.91
C ASP A 17 -11.02 9.58 -21.49
N ASN A 18 -11.29 8.49 -22.21
CA ASN A 18 -12.59 8.23 -22.82
C ASN A 18 -13.51 7.34 -21.97
N ALA A 19 -13.02 6.79 -20.87
CA ALA A 19 -13.78 5.90 -20.03
C ALA A 19 -14.88 6.67 -19.27
N LYS A 20 -16.12 6.20 -19.37
CA LYS A 20 -17.22 6.69 -18.53
C LYS A 20 -17.11 6.20 -17.09
N ASP A 21 -16.48 5.04 -16.93
CA ASP A 21 -16.20 4.39 -15.66
C ASP A 21 -14.72 3.98 -15.64
N PRO A 22 -13.88 4.62 -14.80
CA PRO A 22 -12.47 4.30 -14.68
C PRO A 22 -12.20 2.83 -14.28
N GLU A 23 -13.09 2.18 -13.53
CA GLU A 23 -12.91 0.78 -13.13
C GLU A 23 -13.04 -0.19 -14.31
N SER A 24 -13.77 0.21 -15.35
CA SER A 24 -13.94 -0.57 -16.58
C SER A 24 -12.68 -0.62 -17.46
N THR A 25 -11.73 0.29 -17.24
CA THR A 25 -10.47 0.35 -18.00
C THR A 25 -9.54 -0.80 -17.66
N GLU A 26 -8.58 -1.10 -18.52
CA GLU A 26 -7.55 -2.10 -18.22
C GLU A 26 -6.73 -1.75 -16.97
N ILE A 27 -6.44 -0.47 -16.72
CA ILE A 27 -5.75 -0.05 -15.49
C ILE A 27 -6.64 -0.20 -14.25
N GLY A 28 -7.95 0.07 -14.38
CA GLY A 28 -8.94 -0.17 -13.33
C GLY A 28 -9.02 -1.65 -12.96
N LYS A 29 -9.13 -2.53 -13.96
CA LYS A 29 -9.11 -3.99 -13.74
C LYS A 29 -7.82 -4.47 -13.08
N GLN A 30 -6.67 -3.98 -13.51
CA GLN A 30 -5.37 -4.31 -12.90
C GLN A 30 -5.30 -3.84 -11.44
N PHE A 31 -5.80 -2.64 -11.14
CA PHE A 31 -5.87 -2.13 -9.77
C PHE A 31 -6.73 -3.02 -8.87
N THR A 32 -7.94 -3.41 -9.32
CA THR A 32 -8.79 -4.35 -8.59
C THR A 32 -8.11 -5.71 -8.38
N GLN A 33 -7.37 -6.21 -9.38
CA GLN A 33 -6.63 -7.46 -9.26
C GLN A 33 -5.52 -7.37 -8.20
N LEU A 34 -4.80 -6.25 -8.12
CA LEU A 34 -3.78 -6.03 -7.07
C LEU A 34 -4.41 -6.09 -5.68
N GLN A 35 -5.56 -5.45 -5.48
CA GLN A 35 -6.28 -5.50 -4.20
C GLN A 35 -6.59 -6.94 -3.81
N LYS A 36 -7.21 -7.73 -4.71
CA LYS A 36 -7.53 -9.14 -4.45
C LYS A 36 -6.30 -9.97 -4.10
N THR A 37 -5.22 -9.79 -4.87
CA THR A 37 -3.97 -10.54 -4.69
C THR A 37 -3.34 -10.24 -3.31
N MET A 38 -3.43 -9.01 -2.82
CA MET A 38 -2.93 -8.66 -1.48
C MET A 38 -3.72 -9.35 -0.36
N PHE A 39 -5.03 -9.50 -0.50
CA PHE A 39 -5.89 -10.19 0.47
C PHE A 39 -5.75 -11.71 0.41
N GLU A 40 -5.71 -12.29 -0.78
CA GLU A 40 -5.67 -13.75 -0.97
C GLU A 40 -4.36 -14.38 -0.49
N ASN A 41 -3.24 -13.62 -0.54
CA ASN A 41 -1.95 -14.15 -0.13
C ASN A 41 -1.72 -14.12 1.39
N ASN A 42 -2.45 -13.30 2.17
CA ASN A 42 -2.45 -13.30 3.65
C ASN A 42 -1.07 -13.48 4.34
N VAL A 43 0.03 -13.02 3.73
CA VAL A 43 1.40 -13.42 4.12
C VAL A 43 1.89 -12.63 5.33
N CYS A 44 1.17 -11.60 5.77
CA CYS A 44 1.73 -10.60 6.70
C CYS A 44 0.73 -10.19 7.77
N THR A 45 1.18 -10.30 9.02
CA THR A 45 0.44 -9.83 10.19
C THR A 45 0.74 -8.34 10.45
N CYS A 46 -0.12 -7.70 11.22
CA CYS A 46 0.02 -6.32 11.70
C CYS A 46 -0.18 -6.24 13.22
N ASN A 47 0.27 -7.27 13.93
CA ASN A 47 0.00 -7.47 15.36
C ASN A 47 0.54 -6.31 16.19
N GLU A 48 1.75 -5.83 15.88
CA GLU A 48 2.38 -4.72 16.60
C GLU A 48 1.60 -3.42 16.44
N GLY A 49 1.11 -3.13 15.23
CA GLY A 49 0.26 -1.97 14.96
C GLY A 49 -1.12 -2.06 15.60
N ALA A 50 -1.64 -3.27 15.80
CA ALA A 50 -2.95 -3.52 16.39
C ALA A 50 -2.95 -3.51 17.94
N LYS A 51 -1.76 -3.56 18.58
CA LYS A 51 -1.64 -3.50 20.05
C LYS A 51 -2.34 -2.28 20.63
N PRO A 52 -3.07 -2.41 21.76
CA PRO A 52 -3.75 -1.28 22.41
C PRO A 52 -2.84 -0.07 22.66
N ALA A 53 -1.59 -0.30 23.10
CA ALA A 53 -0.59 0.73 23.36
C ALA A 53 -0.19 1.55 22.10
N ASN A 54 -0.38 0.97 20.91
CA ASN A 54 0.02 1.59 19.64
C ASN A 54 -1.16 2.19 18.85
N ARG A 55 -2.41 1.97 19.30
CA ARG A 55 -3.61 2.48 18.59
C ARG A 55 -3.60 3.99 18.39
N LEU A 56 -3.21 4.74 19.43
CA LEU A 56 -3.13 6.20 19.38
C LEU A 56 -1.94 6.71 18.54
N LYS A 57 -0.97 5.83 18.24
CA LYS A 57 0.18 6.13 17.37
C LYS A 57 -0.17 5.94 15.88
N ASN A 58 -1.39 5.48 15.56
CA ASN A 58 -1.89 5.30 14.21
C ASN A 58 -2.89 6.40 13.83
N ARG A 59 -2.73 7.01 12.66
CA ARG A 59 -3.69 8.00 12.15
C ARG A 59 -5.04 7.35 11.80
N TYR A 60 -5.00 6.14 11.25
CA TYR A 60 -6.17 5.35 10.86
C TYR A 60 -6.05 3.93 11.42
N LYS A 61 -7.15 3.37 11.91
CA LYS A 61 -7.16 2.05 12.58
C LYS A 61 -6.93 0.87 11.63
N ASP A 62 -7.22 1.08 10.36
CA ASP A 62 -7.21 0.12 9.26
C ASP A 62 -5.95 0.23 8.39
N ILE A 63 -5.09 1.23 8.66
CA ILE A 63 -3.82 1.43 7.95
C ILE A 63 -2.68 1.18 8.96
N LEU A 64 -2.23 -0.07 9.01
CA LEU A 64 -1.20 -0.55 9.92
C LEU A 64 0.01 -1.05 9.13
N PRO A 65 1.24 -0.90 9.66
CA PRO A 65 2.42 -1.50 9.04
C PRO A 65 2.38 -3.02 9.20
N TYR A 66 2.97 -3.74 8.24
CA TYR A 66 3.18 -5.18 8.38
C TYR A 66 4.35 -5.47 9.32
N ASP A 67 4.20 -6.46 10.19
CA ASP A 67 5.22 -6.84 11.17
C ASP A 67 6.56 -7.19 10.51
N LYS A 68 6.53 -7.81 9.32
CA LYS A 68 7.74 -8.23 8.59
C LYS A 68 8.63 -7.09 8.10
N CYS A 69 8.07 -5.89 7.92
CA CYS A 69 8.78 -4.78 7.29
C CYS A 69 8.54 -3.45 8.00
N ARG A 70 7.96 -3.45 9.21
CA ARG A 70 7.84 -2.24 10.03
C ARG A 70 9.22 -1.70 10.38
N VAL A 71 9.30 -0.39 10.55
CA VAL A 71 10.45 0.23 11.18
C VAL A 71 10.38 -0.02 12.69
N ILE A 72 11.50 -0.46 13.28
CA ILE A 72 11.64 -0.69 14.72
C ILE A 72 12.52 0.42 15.27
N LEU A 73 11.98 1.22 16.20
CA LEU A 73 12.71 2.29 16.87
C LEU A 73 13.63 1.71 17.97
N ASP A 74 14.71 2.41 18.26
CA ASP A 74 15.51 2.16 19.46
C ASP A 74 14.70 2.60 20.69
N THR A 75 14.57 1.71 21.67
CA THR A 75 13.77 1.93 22.86
C THR A 75 14.47 2.80 23.91
N ASN A 76 15.79 2.98 23.83
CA ASN A 76 16.58 3.67 24.86
C ASN A 76 16.29 3.19 26.30
N GLY A 77 15.84 1.94 26.47
CA GLY A 77 15.48 1.36 27.77
C GLY A 77 14.01 1.53 28.19
N GLU A 78 13.15 2.13 27.38
CA GLU A 78 11.70 2.20 27.62
C GLU A 78 10.97 1.06 26.90
N ASP A 79 10.39 0.12 27.66
CA ASP A 79 9.60 -0.97 27.08
C ASP A 79 8.42 -0.45 26.23
N ASP A 80 8.08 -1.17 25.15
CA ASP A 80 6.97 -0.86 24.24
C ASP A 80 7.03 0.53 23.54
N SER A 81 8.22 1.12 23.46
CA SER A 81 8.50 2.37 22.73
C SER A 81 9.07 2.15 21.31
N ASP A 82 9.20 0.89 20.86
CA ASP A 82 9.82 0.51 19.59
C ASP A 82 8.95 0.75 18.34
N TYR A 83 7.71 1.20 18.53
CA TYR A 83 6.70 1.27 17.48
C TYR A 83 6.58 2.66 16.84
N ILE A 84 6.67 2.68 15.51
CA ILE A 84 6.19 3.75 14.62
C ILE A 84 5.38 3.14 13.48
N ASN A 85 4.30 3.82 13.06
CA ASN A 85 3.55 3.42 11.86
C ASN A 85 4.33 3.80 10.60
N ALA A 86 5.28 2.94 10.22
CA ALA A 86 6.09 3.06 9.00
C ALA A 86 6.56 1.67 8.54
N SER A 87 6.77 1.50 7.24
CA SER A 87 7.31 0.27 6.66
C SER A 87 8.46 0.57 5.69
N TYR A 88 9.44 -0.33 5.63
CA TYR A 88 10.42 -0.35 4.53
C TYR A 88 9.73 -0.76 3.22
N VAL A 89 10.08 -0.08 2.14
CA VAL A 89 9.62 -0.36 0.77
C VAL A 89 10.85 -0.63 -0.09
N ALA A 90 10.81 -1.72 -0.87
CA ALA A 90 11.87 -2.14 -1.79
C ALA A 90 11.32 -2.27 -3.22
#